data_AF-K1PWP5-F1
#
_entry.id   AF-K1PWP5-F1
#
_cell.length_a   1.000
_cell.length_b   1.000
_cell.length_c   1.000
_cell.angle_alpha   90.00
_cell.angle_beta   90.00
_cell.angle_gamma   90.00
#
_symmetry.space_group_name_H-M   'P 1'
#
loop_
_entity.id
_entity.type
_entity.pdbx_description
1 polymer ?
#
loop_
_entity_poly.entity_id
_entity_poly.type
_entity_poly.pdbx_seq_one_letter_code
_entity_poly.pdbx_strand_id
1 'polypeptide(L)'
;MCRRCFREYANDIGLKKLDHNKCNAFYFLLMLPFASSLNNSTAFFNSTLNSSVTIRNNILTFQSNTFQRAFSFKTCYNGQLIYQRGQSGDEFSVILINGSINIRWKSGNSEIAMTTNAQLNNNAWYIMDLRNRLGVITMEILRGRQRECLIYLANSTYQSSLLGINLSGSEGLVIGRDFTGCVQEGPGVTFINNANVGDVEVEWSFDTCPLDGITCNSGT
;
A
#
# COMPACT_ATOMS: atom_id res chain seq x y z
N MET A 1 -13.95 -46.51 -12.51
CA MET A 1 -14.80 -47.43 -11.73
C MET A 1 -13.93 -48.55 -11.17
N CYS A 2 -14.20 -49.03 -9.94
CA CYS A 2 -13.49 -50.10 -9.19
C CYS A 2 -11.99 -49.83 -8.87
N ARG A 3 -11.51 -49.90 -7.62
CA ARG A 3 -11.44 -51.03 -6.63
C ARG A 3 -10.61 -52.20 -7.19
N ARG A 4 -9.65 -52.82 -6.52
CA ARG A 4 -9.10 -52.79 -5.13
C ARG A 4 -7.56 -53.02 -5.24
N CYS A 5 -6.69 -52.96 -4.22
CA CYS A 5 -6.84 -52.83 -2.77
C CYS A 5 -5.60 -52.14 -2.14
N PHE A 6 -5.52 -52.11 -0.80
CA PHE A 6 -4.29 -51.87 -0.01
C PHE A 6 -4.18 -53.00 1.04
N ARG A 7 -2.97 -53.36 1.48
CA ARG A 7 -2.74 -54.36 2.53
C ARG A 7 -2.48 -53.67 3.87
N GLU A 8 -3.03 -54.23 4.94
CA GLU A 8 -2.94 -53.69 6.30
C GLU A 8 -1.52 -53.77 6.87
N TYR A 9 -1.16 -52.81 7.72
CA TYR A 9 -0.57 -53.09 9.04
C TYR A 9 -0.95 -51.94 9.98
N ALA A 10 -1.66 -52.27 11.05
CA ALA A 10 -2.00 -51.35 12.14
C ALA A 10 -1.51 -51.96 13.46
N ASN A 11 -0.84 -51.13 14.27
CA ASN A 11 -0.48 -51.27 15.69
C ASN A 11 0.28 -49.97 16.03
N ASP A 12 0.14 -49.30 17.17
CA ASP A 12 -0.79 -49.48 18.29
C ASP A 12 -0.80 -48.17 19.12
N ILE A 13 -1.88 -47.39 19.09
CA ILE A 13 -2.17 -46.34 20.07
C ILE A 13 -3.70 -46.22 20.24
N GLY A 14 -4.21 -46.43 21.45
CA GLY A 14 -5.65 -46.44 21.74
C GLY A 14 -6.34 -45.09 21.54
N LEU A 15 -7.27 -45.03 20.59
CA LEU A 15 -8.23 -43.94 20.41
C LEU A 15 -9.65 -44.43 20.73
N LYS A 16 -10.37 -43.67 21.57
CA LYS A 16 -11.79 -43.92 21.87
C LYS A 16 -12.63 -43.73 20.61
N LYS A 17 -13.69 -44.53 20.46
CA LYS A 17 -14.68 -44.41 19.37
C LYS A 17 -15.19 -42.97 19.24
N LEU A 18 -15.21 -42.46 18.00
CA LEU A 18 -15.90 -41.25 17.58
C LEU A 18 -16.96 -41.65 16.54
N ASP A 19 -18.20 -41.22 16.75
CA ASP A 19 -19.31 -41.60 15.88
C ASP A 19 -19.23 -40.97 14.49
N HIS A 20 -19.50 -41.80 13.47
CA HIS A 20 -19.67 -41.37 12.10
C HIS A 20 -20.97 -40.56 11.94
N ASN A 21 -20.90 -39.22 11.90
CA ASN A 21 -21.78 -38.38 11.06
C ASN A 21 -21.47 -36.85 11.03
N LYS A 22 -20.21 -36.42 11.10
CA LYS A 22 -19.85 -35.02 10.77
C LYS A 22 -18.60 -34.94 9.89
N CYS A 23 -18.76 -34.31 8.72
CA CYS A 23 -17.70 -34.07 7.76
C CYS A 23 -16.86 -32.85 8.20
N ASN A 24 -16.04 -33.03 9.23
CA ASN A 24 -15.08 -32.01 9.68
C ASN A 24 -13.72 -32.25 9.01
N ALA A 25 -13.41 -31.47 7.98
CA ALA A 25 -12.08 -31.42 7.39
C ALA A 25 -11.11 -30.74 8.38
N PHE A 26 -10.46 -31.54 9.23
CA PHE A 26 -9.35 -31.12 10.07
C PHE A 26 -8.11 -30.85 9.20
N TYR A 27 -8.09 -29.72 8.49
CA TYR A 27 -6.86 -29.15 7.98
C TYR A 27 -6.06 -28.62 9.18
N PHE A 28 -5.15 -29.44 9.68
CA PHE A 28 -4.12 -29.03 10.63
C PHE A 28 -3.10 -28.16 9.88
N LEU A 29 -3.50 -26.94 9.55
CA LEU A 29 -2.62 -25.89 9.08
C LEU A 29 -1.56 -25.69 10.17
N LEU A 30 -0.32 -26.04 9.84
CA LEU A 30 0.86 -25.58 10.56
C LEU A 30 0.91 -24.05 10.42
N MET A 31 0.23 -23.39 11.34
CA MET A 31 0.26 -21.96 11.55
C MET A 31 1.63 -21.59 12.11
N LEU A 32 2.65 -21.63 11.25
CA LEU A 32 3.84 -20.83 11.45
C LEU A 32 3.37 -19.37 11.45
N PRO A 33 3.48 -18.63 12.57
CA PRO A 33 3.33 -17.20 12.49
C PRO A 33 4.49 -16.71 11.63
N PHE A 34 4.19 -16.20 10.44
CA PHE A 34 5.06 -15.23 9.77
C PHE A 34 5.00 -13.92 10.58
N ALA A 35 5.54 -13.98 11.80
CA ALA A 35 6.10 -12.83 12.48
C ALA A 35 7.40 -12.51 11.76
N SER A 36 7.29 -12.02 10.53
CA SER A 36 8.38 -11.26 9.93
C SER A 36 8.54 -10.02 10.79
N SER A 37 9.53 -10.02 11.67
CA SER A 37 10.05 -8.80 12.29
C SER A 37 10.77 -8.01 11.20
N LEU A 38 9.99 -7.48 10.27
CA LEU A 38 10.39 -6.37 9.43
C LEU A 38 10.55 -5.19 10.39
N ASN A 39 11.73 -4.57 10.37
CA ASN A 39 11.98 -3.32 11.07
C ASN A 39 11.23 -2.21 10.32
N ASN A 40 9.90 -2.19 10.44
CA ASN A 40 9.00 -1.32 9.68
C ASN A 40 9.22 0.15 10.07
N SER A 41 10.19 0.80 9.43
CA SER A 41 10.46 2.22 9.62
C SER A 41 9.17 3.02 9.55
N THR A 42 8.84 3.68 10.65
CA THR A 42 7.70 4.58 10.74
C THR A 42 8.23 6.00 10.67
N ALA A 43 7.97 6.67 9.55
CA ALA A 43 8.25 8.08 9.34
C ALA A 43 7.02 8.90 9.77
N PHE A 44 7.19 9.83 10.71
CA PHE A 44 6.19 10.84 11.03
C PHE A 44 6.50 12.15 10.30
N PHE A 45 5.48 12.67 9.63
CA PHE A 45 5.49 13.90 8.86
C PHE A 45 4.66 14.94 9.58
N ASN A 46 5.09 16.19 9.54
CA ASN A 46 4.38 17.33 10.07
C ASN A 46 4.29 18.44 9.01
N SER A 47 3.09 18.69 8.50
CA SER A 47 2.89 19.69 7.45
C SER A 47 3.24 21.12 7.89
N THR A 48 3.27 21.44 9.19
CA THR A 48 3.70 22.76 9.67
C THR A 48 5.21 22.98 9.59
N LEU A 49 5.99 21.91 9.43
CA LEU A 49 7.44 21.93 9.23
C LEU A 49 7.83 21.69 7.75
N ASN A 50 6.84 21.57 6.86
CA ASN A 50 7.03 21.12 5.47
C ASN A 50 7.71 19.75 5.36
N SER A 51 7.45 18.83 6.31
CA SER A 51 8.11 17.53 6.33
C SER A 51 7.89 16.76 5.02
N SER A 52 8.92 16.09 4.51
CA SER A 52 8.79 15.21 3.34
C SER A 52 9.97 14.24 3.20
N VAL A 53 9.75 13.16 2.45
CA VAL A 53 10.80 12.21 2.03
C VAL A 53 10.87 12.19 0.51
N THR A 54 12.07 12.39 -0.05
CA THR A 54 12.36 12.14 -1.47
C THR A 54 13.21 10.89 -1.61
N ILE A 55 12.66 9.86 -2.25
CA ILE A 55 13.42 8.66 -2.63
C ILE A 55 13.98 8.90 -4.03
N ARG A 56 15.25 9.30 -4.13
CA ARG A 56 15.93 9.54 -5.41
C ARG A 56 16.02 8.24 -6.22
N ASN A 57 16.14 8.34 -7.54
CA ASN A 57 16.17 7.21 -8.49
C ASN A 57 14.92 6.29 -8.46
N ASN A 58 13.90 6.61 -7.68
CA ASN A 58 12.65 5.86 -7.61
C ASN A 58 11.62 6.49 -8.55
N ILE A 59 11.56 6.02 -9.80
CA ILE A 59 10.62 6.53 -10.82
C ILE A 59 9.39 5.60 -10.92
N LEU A 60 8.21 6.19 -11.02
CA LEU A 60 6.95 5.47 -11.24
C LEU A 60 6.84 5.04 -12.71
N THR A 61 7.01 3.73 -12.96
CA THR A 61 7.10 3.15 -14.30
C THR A 61 5.88 2.29 -14.62
N PHE A 62 4.72 2.93 -14.80
CA PHE A 62 3.42 2.24 -14.95
C PHE A 62 3.40 1.15 -16.04
N GLN A 63 4.17 1.29 -17.13
CA GLN A 63 4.27 0.25 -18.17
C GLN A 63 4.95 -1.05 -17.71
N SER A 64 5.75 -1.04 -16.63
CA SER A 64 6.45 -2.24 -16.18
C SER A 64 5.51 -3.24 -15.52
N ASN A 65 5.55 -4.49 -15.96
CA ASN A 65 4.79 -5.60 -15.35
C ASN A 65 5.26 -5.96 -13.92
N THR A 66 6.38 -5.39 -13.44
CA THR A 66 6.86 -5.51 -12.06
C THR A 66 6.63 -4.24 -11.24
N PHE A 67 5.92 -3.24 -11.79
CA PHE A 67 5.65 -1.99 -11.09
C PHE A 67 4.70 -2.20 -9.90
N GLN A 68 5.22 -1.95 -8.71
CA GLN A 68 4.46 -1.82 -7.47
C GLN A 68 5.06 -0.68 -6.62
N ARG A 69 4.19 0.09 -5.98
CA ARG A 69 4.50 1.02 -4.88
C ARG A 69 3.46 0.84 -3.81
N ALA A 70 3.88 0.34 -2.66
CA ALA A 70 3.02 0.12 -1.52
C ALA A 70 3.68 0.58 -0.24
N PHE A 71 2.89 1.18 0.64
CA PHE A 71 3.26 1.63 1.98
C PHE A 71 1.99 1.70 2.84
N SER A 72 2.15 1.70 4.17
CA SER A 72 1.03 1.96 5.06
C SER A 72 1.03 3.42 5.49
N PHE A 73 -0.13 4.04 5.67
CA PHE A 73 -0.26 5.39 6.21
C PHE A 73 -1.34 5.47 7.29
N LYS A 74 -1.20 6.45 8.19
CA LYS A 74 -2.13 6.74 9.28
C LYS A 74 -2.18 8.26 9.53
N THR A 75 -3.38 8.83 9.55
CA THR A 75 -3.57 10.29 9.72
C THR A 75 -4.97 10.66 10.21
N CYS A 76 -5.11 11.88 10.72
CA CYS A 76 -6.37 12.61 10.92
C CYS A 76 -6.58 13.78 9.94
N TYR A 77 -5.61 14.04 9.06
CA TYR A 77 -5.50 15.27 8.28
C TYR A 77 -5.58 14.98 6.78
N ASN A 78 -5.64 16.06 6.00
CA ASN A 78 -5.40 16.02 4.56
C ASN A 78 -3.88 16.06 4.28
N GLY A 79 -3.47 15.76 3.04
CA GLY A 79 -2.07 15.87 2.62
C GLY A 79 -1.71 15.03 1.41
N GLN A 80 -0.51 15.22 0.85
CA GLN A 80 -0.07 14.50 -0.34
C GLN A 80 0.75 13.27 0.02
N LEU A 81 0.20 12.10 -0.29
CA LEU A 81 0.80 10.80 0.01
C LEU A 81 1.88 10.43 -1.02
N ILE A 82 1.65 10.74 -2.29
CA ILE A 82 2.61 10.55 -3.39
C ILE A 82 2.67 11.81 -4.25
N TYR A 83 3.88 12.22 -4.63
CA TYR A 83 4.12 13.18 -5.69
C TYR A 83 5.35 12.78 -6.52
N GLN A 84 5.23 12.88 -7.84
CA GLN A 84 6.37 12.81 -8.75
C GLN A 84 6.10 13.64 -10.01
N ARG A 85 7.10 14.42 -10.42
CA ARG A 85 7.05 15.22 -11.65
C ARG A 85 8.31 15.00 -12.48
N GLY A 86 8.14 14.66 -13.75
CA GLY A 86 9.22 14.50 -14.72
C GLY A 86 9.68 15.84 -15.30
N GLN A 87 10.85 15.83 -15.95
CA GLN A 87 11.45 17.02 -16.58
C GLN A 87 10.59 17.54 -17.75
N SER A 88 9.78 16.69 -18.39
CA SER A 88 8.79 17.08 -19.40
C SER A 88 7.63 17.93 -18.86
N GLY A 89 7.44 17.98 -17.54
CA GLY A 89 6.26 18.56 -16.91
C GLY A 89 5.06 17.60 -16.79
N ASP A 90 5.25 16.32 -17.15
CA ASP A 90 4.34 15.24 -16.76
C ASP A 90 4.41 15.04 -15.24
N GLU A 91 3.27 14.72 -14.61
CA GLU A 91 3.15 14.66 -13.15
C GLU A 91 2.17 13.57 -12.73
N PHE A 92 2.46 12.85 -11.64
CA PHE A 92 1.54 11.95 -10.97
C PHE A 92 1.47 12.31 -9.48
N SER A 93 0.27 12.35 -8.92
CA SER A 93 0.09 12.58 -7.48
C SER A 93 -1.12 11.86 -6.88
N VAL A 94 -1.02 11.60 -5.59
CA VAL A 94 -2.07 11.01 -4.76
C VAL A 94 -2.21 11.84 -3.51
N ILE A 95 -3.39 12.43 -3.32
CA ILE A 95 -3.66 13.43 -2.29
C ILE A 95 -4.87 12.96 -1.47
N LEU A 96 -4.77 13.01 -0.16
CA LEU A 96 -5.88 12.79 0.75
C LEU A 96 -6.61 14.14 0.96
N ILE A 97 -7.85 14.22 0.50
CA ILE A 97 -8.69 15.42 0.58
C ILE A 97 -10.00 15.04 1.26
N ASN A 98 -10.27 15.61 2.43
CA ASN A 98 -11.40 15.33 3.31
C ASN A 98 -11.57 13.83 3.62
N GLY A 99 -10.44 13.13 3.77
CA GLY A 99 -10.39 11.68 3.99
C GLY A 99 -10.51 10.81 2.73
N SER A 100 -10.85 11.40 1.59
CA SER A 100 -10.95 10.72 0.30
C SER A 100 -9.67 10.83 -0.50
N ILE A 101 -9.27 9.74 -1.17
CA ILE A 101 -8.11 9.71 -2.07
C ILE A 101 -8.49 10.38 -3.39
N ASN A 102 -7.80 11.47 -3.73
CA ASN A 102 -7.79 12.11 -5.04
C ASN A 102 -6.49 11.71 -5.77
N ILE A 103 -6.63 11.08 -6.93
CA ILE A 103 -5.53 10.61 -7.78
C ILE A 103 -5.51 11.51 -9.00
N ARG A 104 -4.36 12.08 -9.33
CA ARG A 104 -4.18 12.97 -10.48
C ARG A 104 -2.98 12.57 -11.30
N TRP A 105 -3.08 12.75 -12.60
CA TRP A 105 -1.90 12.84 -13.43
C TRP A 105 -2.08 13.78 -14.61
N LYS A 106 -0.93 14.28 -15.07
CA LYS A 106 -0.76 14.98 -16.32
C LYS A 106 0.21 14.19 -17.20
N SER A 107 -0.18 13.90 -18.43
CA SER A 107 0.73 13.42 -19.47
C SER A 107 0.55 14.25 -20.75
N GLY A 108 1.58 15.02 -21.10
CA GLY A 108 1.54 16.05 -22.12
C GLY A 108 0.41 17.07 -21.87
N ASN A 109 -0.58 17.09 -22.78
CA ASN A 109 -1.75 17.97 -22.70
C ASN A 109 -2.98 17.31 -22.05
N SER A 110 -2.91 16.03 -21.66
CA SER A 110 -3.99 15.33 -20.96
C SER A 110 -3.78 15.46 -19.45
N GLU A 111 -4.80 15.96 -18.74
CA GLU A 111 -4.88 15.91 -17.28
C GLU A 111 -6.13 15.11 -16.88
N ILE A 112 -5.97 14.20 -15.91
CA ILE A 112 -7.04 13.35 -15.40
C ILE A 112 -7.01 13.39 -13.88
N ALA A 113 -8.19 13.49 -13.26
CA ALA A 113 -8.40 13.40 -11.83
C ALA A 113 -9.50 12.38 -11.51
N MET A 114 -9.30 11.60 -10.45
CA MET A 114 -10.29 10.68 -9.89
C MET A 114 -10.34 10.80 -8.38
N THR A 115 -11.50 10.55 -7.79
CA THR A 115 -11.71 10.60 -6.33
C THR A 115 -12.43 9.35 -5.86
N THR A 116 -11.97 8.77 -4.74
CA THR A 116 -12.67 7.70 -4.02
C THR A 116 -13.70 8.29 -3.07
N ASN A 117 -14.74 7.55 -2.69
CA ASN A 117 -15.64 7.94 -1.58
C ASN A 117 -15.23 7.33 -0.22
N ALA A 118 -13.93 7.12 0.00
CA ALA A 118 -13.40 6.54 1.23
C ALA A 118 -13.17 7.60 2.31
N GLN A 119 -13.22 7.21 3.59
CA GLN A 119 -12.89 8.06 4.74
C GLN A 119 -11.68 7.51 5.48
N LEU A 120 -10.47 7.87 5.03
CA LEU A 120 -9.20 7.27 5.47
C LEU A 120 -8.44 8.12 6.50
N ASN A 121 -8.85 9.37 6.75
CA ASN A 121 -8.27 10.25 7.77
C ASN A 121 -8.93 10.05 9.15
N ASN A 122 -9.11 8.79 9.56
CA ASN A 122 -9.82 8.39 10.79
C ASN A 122 -8.88 7.76 11.84
N ASN A 123 -7.57 8.00 11.70
CA ASN A 123 -6.49 7.44 12.52
C ASN A 123 -6.31 5.91 12.48
N ALA A 124 -6.95 5.21 11.55
CA ALA A 124 -6.59 3.83 11.27
C ALA A 124 -5.36 3.74 10.36
N TRP A 125 -4.62 2.63 10.47
CA TRP A 125 -3.61 2.25 9.49
C TRP A 125 -4.28 1.70 8.22
N TYR A 126 -3.90 2.25 7.07
CA TYR A 126 -4.30 1.80 5.74
C TYR A 126 -3.08 1.50 4.89
N ILE A 127 -3.10 0.40 4.14
CA ILE A 127 -2.09 0.10 3.11
C ILE A 127 -2.61 0.72 1.80
N MET A 128 -1.82 1.59 1.19
CA MET A 128 -1.99 1.97 -0.22
C MET A 128 -1.12 1.05 -1.06
N ASP A 129 -1.68 0.45 -2.12
CA ASP A 129 -0.92 -0.38 -3.06
C ASP A 129 -1.24 0.00 -4.51
N LEU A 130 -0.29 0.71 -5.13
CA LEU A 130 -0.33 1.16 -6.52
C LEU A 130 0.51 0.21 -7.38
N ARG A 131 -0.12 -0.52 -8.30
CA ARG A 131 0.53 -1.62 -9.04
C ARG A 131 0.05 -1.75 -10.48
N ASN A 132 0.92 -2.25 -11.35
CA ASN A 132 0.54 -2.83 -12.64
C ASN A 132 0.42 -4.35 -12.47
N ARG A 133 -0.73 -4.91 -12.87
CA ARG A 133 -0.91 -6.35 -13.02
C ARG A 133 -1.42 -6.67 -14.42
N LEU A 134 -0.56 -7.28 -15.24
CA LEU A 134 -0.87 -7.73 -16.60
C LEU A 134 -1.39 -6.61 -17.52
N GLY A 135 -0.82 -5.39 -17.41
CA GLY A 135 -1.21 -4.22 -18.20
C GLY A 135 -2.40 -3.44 -17.64
N VAL A 136 -2.93 -3.82 -16.48
CA VAL A 136 -3.96 -3.06 -15.75
C VAL A 136 -3.32 -2.38 -14.55
N ILE A 137 -3.38 -1.05 -14.54
CA ILE A 137 -2.93 -0.21 -13.43
C ILE A 137 -4.07 -0.08 -12.43
N THR A 138 -3.81 -0.42 -11.18
CA THR A 138 -4.77 -0.34 -10.08
C THR A 138 -4.14 0.30 -8.86
N MET A 139 -4.95 1.03 -8.10
CA MET A 139 -4.65 1.36 -6.71
C MET A 139 -5.64 0.60 -5.81
N GLU A 140 -5.13 -0.12 -4.82
CA GLU A 140 -5.93 -0.81 -3.81
C GLU A 140 -5.68 -0.17 -2.44
N ILE A 141 -6.73 0.05 -1.66
CA ILE A 141 -6.65 0.52 -0.27
C ILE A 141 -7.12 -0.61 0.64
N LEU A 142 -6.25 -1.05 1.55
CA LEU A 142 -6.51 -2.15 2.48
C LEU A 142 -6.45 -1.69 3.93
N ARG A 143 -7.31 -2.26 4.78
CA ARG A 143 -7.22 -2.17 6.24
C ARG A 143 -6.93 -3.56 6.80
N GLY A 144 -5.64 -3.82 7.05
CA GLY A 144 -5.16 -5.18 7.34
C GLY A 144 -5.43 -6.12 6.17
N ARG A 145 -6.42 -7.02 6.30
CA ARG A 145 -6.85 -7.95 5.24
C ARG A 145 -8.15 -7.54 4.53
N GLN A 146 -8.86 -6.53 5.04
CA GLN A 146 -10.07 -6.01 4.41
C GLN A 146 -9.69 -5.04 3.29
N ARG A 147 -10.41 -5.11 2.17
CA ARG A 147 -10.31 -4.11 1.11
C ARG A 147 -11.35 -3.02 1.30
N GLU A 148 -10.89 -1.78 1.42
CA GLU A 148 -11.72 -0.60 1.57
C GLU A 148 -12.03 0.02 0.20
N CYS A 149 -11.06 0.00 -0.73
CA CYS A 149 -11.25 0.50 -2.09
C CYS A 149 -10.39 -0.24 -3.11
N LEU A 150 -10.87 -0.31 -4.36
CA LEU A 150 -10.10 -0.69 -5.54
C LEU A 150 -10.42 0.31 -6.64
N ILE A 151 -9.40 1.04 -7.11
CA ILE A 151 -9.51 1.99 -8.21
C ILE A 151 -8.78 1.40 -9.42
N TYR A 152 -9.49 1.29 -10.55
CA TYR A 152 -8.88 1.00 -11.85
C TYR A 152 -8.40 2.32 -12.47
N LEU A 153 -7.08 2.46 -12.66
CA LEU A 153 -6.48 3.72 -13.09
C LEU A 153 -6.23 3.78 -14.59
N ALA A 154 -5.76 2.69 -15.19
CA ALA A 154 -5.51 2.64 -16.63
C ALA A 154 -5.37 1.21 -17.13
N ASN A 155 -5.58 1.03 -18.43
CA ASN A 155 -5.09 -0.10 -19.21
C ASN A 155 -4.90 0.38 -20.67
N SER A 156 -4.75 -0.53 -21.63
CA SER A 156 -4.54 -0.18 -23.05
C SER A 156 -5.72 0.55 -23.71
N THR A 157 -6.94 0.46 -23.17
CA THR A 157 -8.18 1.03 -23.75
C THR A 157 -8.89 2.04 -22.85
N TYR A 158 -8.60 2.06 -21.55
CA TYR A 158 -9.16 2.98 -20.56
C TYR A 158 -8.05 3.85 -19.95
N GLN A 159 -8.22 5.17 -19.97
CA GLN A 159 -7.32 6.15 -19.32
C GLN A 159 -5.82 5.91 -19.63
N SER A 160 -5.53 5.45 -20.85
CA SER A 160 -4.20 5.00 -21.30
C SER A 160 -3.12 6.10 -21.31
N SER A 161 -3.48 7.38 -21.12
CA SER A 161 -2.49 8.46 -20.93
C SER A 161 -1.59 8.23 -19.71
N LEU A 162 -2.06 7.53 -18.67
CA LEU A 162 -1.21 7.14 -17.53
C LEU A 162 -0.11 6.15 -17.94
N LEU A 163 -0.34 5.33 -18.96
CA LEU A 163 0.71 4.44 -19.50
C LEU A 163 1.75 5.23 -20.31
N GLY A 164 1.40 6.39 -20.87
CA GLY A 164 2.30 7.25 -21.63
C GLY A 164 3.11 8.24 -20.79
N ILE A 165 2.89 8.29 -19.47
CA ILE A 165 3.46 9.33 -18.60
C ILE A 165 4.99 9.25 -18.53
N ASN A 166 5.66 10.38 -18.76
CA ASN A 166 7.12 10.46 -18.73
C ASN A 166 7.64 11.15 -17.47
N LEU A 167 7.84 10.37 -16.41
CA LEU A 167 8.37 10.85 -15.12
C LEU A 167 9.91 10.81 -15.04
N SER A 168 10.61 10.67 -16.18
CA SER A 168 12.08 10.73 -16.22
C SER A 168 12.62 12.13 -15.92
N GLY A 169 13.87 12.20 -15.44
CA GLY A 169 14.48 13.45 -14.99
C GLY A 169 13.89 14.04 -13.70
N SER A 170 13.04 13.28 -12.99
CA SER A 170 12.52 13.67 -11.67
C SER A 170 13.59 13.57 -10.58
N GLU A 171 13.49 14.42 -9.56
CA GLU A 171 14.35 14.39 -8.37
C GLU A 171 14.14 13.11 -7.53
N GLY A 172 12.96 12.48 -7.62
CA GLY A 172 12.65 11.23 -6.94
C GLY A 172 11.16 11.01 -6.74
N LEU A 173 10.80 9.95 -6.01
CA LEU A 173 9.46 9.75 -5.50
C LEU A 173 9.32 10.53 -4.19
N VAL A 174 8.46 11.55 -4.17
CA VAL A 174 8.19 12.34 -2.96
C VAL A 174 7.01 11.72 -2.22
N ILE A 175 7.19 11.50 -0.91
CA ILE A 175 6.20 10.98 0.03
C ILE A 175 5.94 12.04 1.11
N GLY A 176 4.68 12.22 1.48
CA GLY A 176 4.27 12.99 2.66
C GLY A 176 4.40 14.50 2.57
N ARG A 177 4.47 15.11 1.37
CA ARG A 177 4.42 16.57 1.24
C ARG A 177 3.06 17.09 1.72
N ASP A 178 3.03 18.20 2.45
CA ASP A 178 1.82 18.80 3.04
C ASP A 178 0.99 17.82 3.91
N PHE A 179 1.60 16.73 4.39
CA PHE A 179 0.94 15.66 5.13
C PHE A 179 1.35 15.70 6.60
N THR A 180 0.37 15.55 7.49
CA THR A 180 0.63 15.29 8.91
C THR A 180 0.16 13.89 9.25
N GLY A 181 1.06 13.04 9.74
CA GLY A 181 0.75 11.64 10.04
C GLY A 181 1.93 10.72 9.81
N CYS A 182 1.69 9.42 9.89
CA CYS A 182 2.72 8.39 9.84
C CYS A 182 2.67 7.61 8.53
N VAL A 183 3.84 7.26 8.00
CA VAL A 183 4.00 6.32 6.88
C VAL A 183 4.95 5.20 7.30
N GLN A 184 4.57 3.95 7.03
CA GLN A 184 5.43 2.78 7.16
C GLN A 184 5.83 2.25 5.80
N GLU A 185 7.11 1.92 5.66
CA GLU A 185 7.68 1.39 4.40
C GLU A 185 6.99 0.11 3.89
N GLY A 186 7.18 -0.16 2.60
CA GLY A 186 6.61 -1.33 1.92
C GLY A 186 7.18 -1.55 0.52
N PRO A 187 6.59 -2.46 -0.27
CA PRO A 187 7.06 -2.81 -1.60
C PRO A 187 7.30 -1.61 -2.52
N GLY A 188 8.57 -1.33 -2.83
CA GLY A 188 8.99 -0.22 -3.70
C GLY A 188 9.01 1.17 -3.05
N VAL A 189 8.69 1.29 -1.75
CA VAL A 189 8.81 2.52 -0.95
C VAL A 189 9.52 2.15 0.37
N THR A 190 10.84 2.14 0.34
CA THR A 190 11.71 1.77 1.46
C THR A 190 12.51 2.96 1.98
N PHE A 191 12.58 3.11 3.30
CA PHE A 191 13.24 4.23 3.96
C PHE A 191 14.55 3.79 4.63
N ILE A 192 14.49 2.74 5.44
CA ILE A 192 15.67 2.24 6.16
C ILE A 192 16.71 1.67 5.19
N ASN A 193 17.99 1.94 5.47
CA ASN A 193 19.16 1.49 4.70
C ASN A 193 19.14 1.91 3.20
N ASN A 194 18.32 2.90 2.83
CA ASN A 194 18.22 3.37 1.45
C ASN A 194 19.00 4.68 1.26
N ALA A 195 20.24 4.57 0.78
CA ALA A 195 21.12 5.73 0.53
C ALA A 195 20.57 6.75 -0.49
N ASN A 196 19.48 6.45 -1.21
CA ASN A 196 18.82 7.39 -2.11
C ASN A 196 17.81 8.31 -1.38
N VAL A 197 17.43 7.99 -0.15
CA VAL A 197 16.53 8.81 0.67
C VAL A 197 17.19 10.15 0.99
N GLY A 198 16.41 11.22 0.87
CA GLY A 198 16.66 12.48 1.55
C GLY A 198 15.37 12.93 2.17
N ASP A 199 15.40 13.28 3.45
CA ASP A 199 14.28 13.75 4.23
C ASP A 199 14.45 15.21 4.66
N VAL A 200 13.32 15.85 4.95
CA VAL A 200 13.22 17.20 5.51
C VAL A 200 12.29 17.10 6.70
N GLU A 201 12.77 17.46 7.89
CA GLU A 201 11.97 17.53 9.13
C GLU A 201 11.09 16.28 9.41
N VAL A 202 11.62 15.07 9.15
CA VAL A 202 10.91 13.80 9.39
C VAL A 202 11.36 13.21 10.73
N GLU A 203 10.40 12.84 11.57
CA GLU A 203 10.67 12.12 12.82
C GLU A 203 10.64 10.61 12.56
N TRP A 204 11.72 9.91 12.87
CA TRP A 204 11.88 8.48 12.59
C TRP A 204 11.65 7.63 13.85
N SER A 205 10.79 6.63 13.74
CA SER A 205 10.52 5.61 14.77
C SER A 205 10.58 4.20 14.20
N PHE A 206 10.78 3.20 15.08
CA PHE A 206 10.79 1.78 14.71
C PHE A 206 9.39 1.19 14.55
N ASP A 207 8.40 1.68 15.30
CA ASP A 207 7.03 1.15 15.31
C ASP A 207 5.95 2.13 15.83
N THR A 208 6.33 3.18 16.57
CA THR A 208 5.38 4.14 17.13
C THR A 208 4.99 5.24 16.15
N CYS A 209 3.73 5.67 16.24
CA CYS A 209 3.20 6.83 15.53
C CYS A 209 2.77 7.89 16.56
N PRO A 210 3.17 9.17 16.45
CA PRO A 210 2.71 10.23 17.37
C PRO A 210 1.18 10.43 17.42
N LEU A 211 0.44 9.86 16.45
CA LEU A 211 -1.02 9.82 16.48
C LEU A 211 -1.60 8.61 17.24
N ASP A 212 -0.81 7.72 17.83
CA ASP A 212 -1.31 6.58 18.59
C ASP A 212 -2.15 7.02 19.80
N GLY A 213 -3.32 6.41 19.98
CA GLY A 213 -4.29 6.79 21.02
C GLY A 213 -5.12 8.06 20.74
N ILE A 214 -4.81 8.83 19.69
CA ILE A 214 -5.58 10.04 19.34
C ILE A 214 -6.89 9.66 18.62
N THR A 215 -7.99 10.31 18.99
CA THR A 215 -9.23 10.28 18.19
C THR A 215 -9.20 11.45 17.21
N CYS A 216 -9.43 11.21 15.92
CA CYS A 216 -9.59 12.33 14.99
C CYS A 216 -10.82 13.14 15.35
N ASN A 217 -10.65 14.44 15.53
CA ASN A 217 -11.78 15.36 15.53
C ASN A 217 -12.44 15.28 14.16
N SER A 218 -13.66 14.74 14.10
CA SER A 218 -14.53 14.87 12.94
C SER A 218 -14.86 16.35 12.76
N GLY A 219 -14.07 17.03 11.94
CA GLY A 219 -14.26 18.43 11.62
C GLY A 219 -15.66 18.67 11.06
N THR A 220 -16.35 19.61 11.68
CA THR A 220 -17.67 20.14 11.30
C THR A 220 -17.68 20.76 9.91
#